data_AF-A0A383F5E6-F1
#
_entry.id   AF-A0A383F5E6-F1
#
_cell.length_a   1.000
_cell.length_b   1.000
_cell.length_c   1.000
_cell.angle_alpha   90.00
_cell.angle_beta   90.00
_cell.angle_gamma   90.00
#
_symmetry.space_group_name_H-M   'P 1'
#
loop_
_entity.id
_entity.type
_entity.pdbx_description
1 polymer ?
#
loop_
_entity_poly.entity_id
_entity_poly.type
_entity_poly.pdbx_seq_one_letter_code
_entity_poly.pdbx_strand_id
1 'polypeptide(L)' 'VPCLLWHDLSYSDEDEVMTHLYHALAASWFLCSVLHAQGTPDDWYYHGNDAASTKYSPLTEITAENFADLRII' A
#
# COMPACT_ATOMS: atom_id res chain seq x y z
N VAL A 1 33.55 -41.43 9.60
CA VAL A 1 33.35 -40.12 8.93
C VAL A 1 32.07 -40.23 8.13
N PRO A 2 31.07 -39.36 8.34
CA PRO A 2 29.67 -39.63 8.05
C PRO A 2 29.24 -39.26 6.62
N CYS A 3 28.34 -40.07 6.07
CA CYS A 3 27.15 -39.67 5.32
C CYS A 3 27.28 -38.59 4.24
N LEU A 4 28.00 -38.86 3.15
CA LEU A 4 27.79 -38.17 1.87
C LEU A 4 26.80 -38.98 1.01
N LEU A 5 25.59 -39.17 1.52
CA LEU A 5 24.49 -39.82 0.82
C LEU A 5 23.42 -38.77 0.55
N TRP A 6 23.25 -38.44 -0.74
CA TRP A 6 22.08 -37.79 -1.36
C TRP A 6 21.73 -36.39 -0.85
N HIS A 7 22.23 -35.36 -1.53
CA HIS A 7 21.46 -34.14 -1.68
C HIS A 7 21.80 -33.42 -2.99
N ASP A 8 21.77 -34.16 -4.10
CA ASP A 8 21.27 -33.57 -5.34
C ASP A 8 19.75 -33.43 -5.17
N LEU A 9 19.33 -32.46 -4.34
CA LEU A 9 17.99 -31.90 -4.51
C LEU A 9 18.04 -31.22 -5.87
N SER A 10 17.36 -31.82 -6.83
CA SER A 10 16.87 -31.13 -8.01
C SER A 10 16.13 -29.88 -7.55
N TYR A 11 16.85 -28.76 -7.49
CA TYR A 11 16.29 -27.44 -7.40
C TYR A 11 15.58 -27.23 -8.74
N SER A 12 14.26 -27.43 -8.73
CA SER A 12 13.43 -27.44 -9.93
C SER A 12 13.10 -26.01 -10.32
N ASP A 13 13.31 -25.70 -11.60
CA ASP A 13 12.96 -24.43 -12.27
C ASP A 13 11.52 -23.94 -11.93
N GLU A 14 10.62 -24.89 -11.69
CA GLU A 14 9.23 -24.68 -11.26
C GLU A 14 9.09 -23.93 -9.91
N ASP A 15 10.05 -24.08 -8.99
CA ASP A 15 10.05 -23.39 -7.70
C ASP A 15 10.43 -21.90 -7.84
N GLU A 16 11.25 -21.57 -8.84
CA GLU A 16 11.58 -20.16 -9.16
C GLU A 16 10.37 -19.45 -9.75
N VAL A 17 9.67 -20.10 -10.70
CA VAL A 17 8.46 -19.55 -11.31
C VAL A 17 7.38 -19.30 -10.27
N MET A 18 7.16 -20.25 -9.35
CA MET A 18 6.20 -20.07 -8.26
C MET A 18 6.61 -18.96 -7.31
N THR A 19 7.89 -18.86 -6.95
CA THR A 19 8.39 -17.78 -6.10
C THR A 19 8.20 -16.41 -6.75
N HIS A 20 8.46 -16.29 -8.06
CA HIS A 20 8.23 -15.05 -8.82
C HIS A 20 6.75 -14.69 -8.92
N LEU A 21 5.86 -15.68 -9.12
CA LEU A 21 4.41 -15.48 -9.12
C LEU A 21 3.91 -15.00 -7.75
N TYR A 22 4.38 -15.60 -6.66
CA TYR A 22 4.03 -15.15 -5.30
C TYR A 22 4.50 -13.72 -5.04
N HIS A 23 5.73 -13.37 -5.41
CA HIS A 23 6.22 -11.99 -5.27
C HIS A 23 5.42 -10.99 -6.12
N ALA A 24 5.07 -11.35 -7.36
CA ALA A 24 4.28 -10.50 -8.24
C ALA A 24 2.85 -10.28 -7.69
N LEU A 25 2.21 -11.34 -7.19
CA LEU A 25 0.89 -11.26 -6.58
C LEU A 25 0.91 -10.46 -5.27
N ALA A 26 1.93 -10.65 -4.43
CA ALA A 26 2.11 -9.87 -3.20
C ALA A 26 2.35 -8.39 -3.50
N ALA A 27 3.21 -8.07 -4.47
CA ALA A 27 3.44 -6.69 -4.90
C ALA A 27 2.17 -6.06 -5.48
N SER A 28 1.39 -6.81 -6.26
CA SER A 28 0.10 -6.36 -6.79
C SER A 28 -0.91 -6.07 -5.69
N TRP A 29 -1.01 -6.95 -4.68
CA TRP A 29 -1.86 -6.74 -3.51
C TRP A 29 -1.45 -5.50 -2.70
N PHE A 30 -0.16 -5.34 -2.41
CA PHE A 30 0.36 -4.17 -1.72
C PHE A 30 0.07 -2.88 -2.47
N LEU A 31 0.32 -2.84 -3.79
CA LEU A 31 0.07 -1.66 -4.61
C LEU A 31 -1.42 -1.29 -4.67
N CYS A 32 -2.30 -2.29 -4.72
CA CYS A 32 -3.75 -2.07 -4.74
C CYS A 32 -4.26 -1.47 -3.43
N SER A 33 -3.73 -1.90 -2.28
CA SER A 33 -4.14 -1.39 -0.97
C SER A 33 -3.77 0.09 -0.75
N VAL A 34 -2.62 0.53 -1.26
CA VAL A 34 -2.18 1.94 -1.17
C VAL A 34 -3.04 2.85 -2.05
N LEU A 35 -3.49 2.36 -3.22
CA LEU A 35 -4.39 3.13 -4.08
C LEU A 35 -5.79 3.31 -3.47
N HIS A 36 -6.32 2.30 -2.78
CA HIS A 36 -7.65 2.38 -2.15
C HIS A 36 -7.70 3.29 -0.92
N ALA A 37 -6.56 3.55 -0.27
CA ALA A 37 -6.46 4.52 0.83
C ALA A 37 -6.68 5.99 0.40
N GLN A 38 -6.78 6.27 -0.90
CA GLN A 38 -7.04 7.59 -1.48
C GLN A 38 -8.50 8.08 -1.32
N GLY A 39 -9.37 7.36 -0.60
CA GLY A 39 -10.76 7.23 -1.06
C GLY A 39 -11.91 7.68 -0.16
N THR A 40 -11.71 8.08 1.09
CA THR A 40 -12.82 8.60 1.92
C THR A 40 -12.53 10.04 2.36
N PRO A 41 -13.34 11.03 1.92
CA PRO A 41 -13.14 12.44 2.25
C PRO A 41 -13.15 12.74 3.75
N ASP A 42 -13.76 11.87 4.54
CA ASP A 42 -14.17 12.15 5.90
C ASP A 42 -13.07 11.94 6.94
N ASP A 43 -11.99 11.23 6.59
CA ASP A 43 -10.95 10.82 7.54
C ASP A 43 -9.53 11.12 7.06
N TRP A 44 -8.62 11.43 8.00
CA TRP A 44 -7.20 11.71 7.74
C TRP A 44 -6.31 10.60 8.32
N TYR A 45 -6.17 9.49 7.58
CA TYR A 45 -5.53 8.27 8.10
C TYR A 45 -3.99 8.36 8.26
N TYR A 46 -3.33 9.21 7.49
CA TYR A 46 -1.87 9.31 7.43
C TYR A 46 -1.44 10.77 7.41
N HIS A 47 -0.24 11.09 7.90
CA HIS A 47 0.25 12.48 8.01
C HIS A 47 0.13 13.30 6.71
N GLY A 48 0.31 12.66 5.55
CA GLY A 48 0.22 13.30 4.24
C GLY A 48 -1.15 13.23 3.54
N ASN A 49 -2.14 12.57 4.15
CA ASN A 49 -3.43 12.14 3.57
C ASN A 49 -3.33 11.16 2.38
N ASP A 50 -2.31 11.29 1.54
CA ASP A 50 -2.05 10.46 0.38
C ASP A 50 -0.60 9.95 0.34
N ALA A 51 -0.34 9.00 -0.56
CA ALA A 51 0.98 8.41 -0.76
C ALA A 51 2.03 9.42 -1.27
N ALA A 52 1.60 10.49 -1.92
CA ALA A 52 2.46 11.58 -2.39
C ALA A 52 2.69 12.66 -1.30
N SER A 53 2.10 12.49 -0.12
CA SER A 53 2.07 13.45 0.98
C SER A 53 1.66 14.88 0.55
N THR A 54 0.67 15.02 -0.35
CA THR A 54 0.27 16.35 -0.84
C THR A 54 -0.42 17.21 0.21
N LYS A 55 -0.96 16.58 1.27
CA LYS A 55 -1.79 17.24 2.29
C LYS A 55 -3.02 17.93 1.71
N TYR A 56 -3.49 17.45 0.56
CA TYR A 56 -4.73 17.91 -0.05
C TYR A 56 -5.95 17.25 0.62
N SER A 57 -6.99 18.03 0.88
CA SER A 57 -8.31 17.53 1.30
C SER A 57 -9.35 17.80 0.21
N PRO A 58 -10.17 16.80 -0.18
CA PRO A 58 -11.25 17.01 -1.15
C PRO A 58 -12.52 17.65 -0.54
N LEU A 59 -12.53 17.94 0.77
CA LEU A 59 -13.67 18.56 1.46
C LEU A 59 -13.86 20.02 1.03
N THR A 60 -15.08 20.39 0.67
CA THR A 60 -15.43 21.74 0.19
C THR A 60 -16.49 22.44 1.04
N GLU A 61 -16.75 21.96 2.26
CA GLU A 61 -17.71 22.61 3.17
C GLU A 61 -17.19 23.97 3.64
N ILE A 62 -15.88 24.06 3.94
CA ILE A 62 -15.19 25.30 4.25
C ILE A 62 -14.56 25.83 2.95
N THR A 63 -14.95 27.02 2.55
CA THR A 63 -14.52 27.67 1.30
C THR A 63 -13.88 29.03 1.59
N ALA A 64 -13.28 29.65 0.56
CA ALA A 64 -12.67 30.98 0.67
C ALA A 64 -13.68 32.09 0.98
N GLU A 65 -14.97 31.82 0.77
CA GLU A 65 -16.05 32.77 1.00
C GLU A 65 -16.61 32.66 2.42
N ASN A 66 -16.56 31.47 3.05
CA ASN A 66 -17.22 31.22 4.34
C ASN A 66 -16.25 30.96 5.50
N PHE A 67 -14.93 30.85 5.27
CA PHE A 67 -13.96 30.56 6.34
C PHE A 67 -13.96 31.63 7.46
N ALA A 68 -14.41 32.85 7.16
CA ALA A 68 -14.53 33.94 8.13
C ALA A 68 -15.63 33.69 9.17
N ASP A 69 -16.60 32.80 8.88
CA ASP A 69 -17.71 32.48 9.76
C ASP A 69 -17.38 31.35 10.76
N LEU A 70 -16.17 30.79 10.67
CA LEU A 70 -15.72 29.70 11.55
C LEU A 70 -15.60 30.18 13.00
N ARG A 71 -16.20 29.40 13.90
CA ARG A 71 -16.16 29.65 15.34
C ARG A 71 -15.83 28.37 16.09
N ILE A 72 -15.01 28.52 17.14
CA ILE A 72 -14.93 27.52 18.19
C ILE A 72 -16.19 27.72 19.04
N ILE A 73 -17.01 26.68 19.13
CA ILE A 73 -18.15 26.63 20.03
C ILE A 73 -17.76 26.01 21.36
#